data_AF-A0A7J2UYC7-F1
#
_entry.id   AF-A0A7J2UYC7-F1
#
_cell.length_a   1.000
_cell.length_b   1.000
_cell.length_c   1.000
_cell.angle_alpha   90.00
_cell.angle_beta   90.00
_cell.angle_gamma   90.00
#
_symmetry.space_group_name_H-M   'P 1'
#
loop_
_entity.id
_entity.type
_entity.pdbx_description
1 polymer ?
#
loop_
_entity_poly.entity_id
_entity_poly.type
_entity_poly.pdbx_seq_one_letter_code
_entity_poly.pdbx_strand_id
1 'polypeptide(L)' 'MMGPCLATIHLYRDDSYLKEFRARVVSITDRGLVLDKTAFHPDSGGVSSDTGYLVIGGKNYRVLKAIHD' A
#
# COMPACT_ATOMS: atom_id res chain seq x y z
N MET A 1 7.52 17.80 19.70
CA MET A 1 8.45 16.77 19.20
C MET A 1 7.77 16.10 18.01
N MET A 2 8.25 16.36 16.79
CA MET A 2 7.69 15.72 15.60
C MET A 2 8.19 14.28 15.59
N GLY A 3 7.29 13.30 15.77
CA GLY A 3 7.64 11.89 15.59
C GLY A 3 8.11 11.64 14.16
N PRO A 4 8.86 10.55 13.91
CA PRO A 4 9.32 10.24 12.55
C PRO A 4 8.13 10.30 11.59
N CYS A 5 8.29 11.05 10.49
CA CYS A 5 7.40 10.96 9.35
C CYS A 5 7.49 9.50 8.87
N LEU A 6 6.58 8.65 9.34
CA LEU A 6 6.65 7.21 9.12
C LEU A 6 6.37 6.94 7.65
N ALA A 7 7.45 6.92 6.87
CA ALA A 7 7.42 6.44 5.50
C ALA A 7 6.83 5.03 5.47
N THR A 8 6.04 4.75 4.42
CA THR A 8 5.45 3.44 4.20
C THR A 8 6.54 2.37 4.11
N ILE A 9 6.42 1.30 4.90
CA ILE A 9 7.32 0.15 4.81
C ILE A 9 6.94 -0.70 3.58
N HIS A 10 7.90 -0.96 2.70
CA HIS A 10 7.71 -1.73 1.47
C HIS A 10 8.00 -3.23 1.70
N LEU A 11 6.99 -4.00 2.04
CA LEU A 11 7.11 -5.43 2.39
C LEU A 11 7.63 -6.28 1.22
N TYR A 12 7.31 -5.89 -0.01
CA TYR A 12 7.74 -6.58 -1.23
C TYR A 12 9.26 -6.56 -1.45
N ARG A 13 10.01 -5.70 -0.73
CA ARG A 13 11.48 -5.68 -0.77
C ARG A 13 12.09 -6.83 0.03
N ASP A 14 11.40 -7.26 1.08
CA ASP A 14 11.86 -8.35 1.95
C ASP A 14 11.33 -9.70 1.46
N ASP A 15 10.09 -9.75 0.97
CA ASP A 15 9.47 -10.93 0.38
C ASP A 15 8.61 -10.55 -0.84
N SER A 16 9.14 -10.77 -2.04
CA SER A 16 8.46 -10.46 -3.30
C SER A 16 7.29 -11.41 -3.62
N TYR A 17 7.15 -12.52 -2.89
CA TYR A 17 6.05 -13.47 -3.06
C TYR A 17 4.90 -13.22 -2.08
N LEU A 18 5.03 -12.26 -1.15
CA LEU A 18 4.01 -11.94 -0.16
C LEU A 18 2.76 -11.34 -0.84
N LYS A 19 1.64 -12.08 -0.78
CA LYS A 19 0.37 -11.67 -1.40
C LYS A 19 -0.65 -11.10 -0.42
N GLU A 20 -0.51 -11.40 0.87
CA GLU A 20 -1.45 -11.02 1.91
C GLU A 20 -0.71 -10.38 3.08
N PHE A 21 -1.21 -9.25 3.56
CA PHE A 21 -0.61 -8.53 4.68
C PHE A 21 -1.67 -7.72 5.45
N ARG A 22 -1.34 -7.35 6.68
CA ARG A 22 -2.12 -6.41 7.50
C ARG A 22 -1.42 -5.07 7.55
N ALA A 23 -2.15 -3.99 7.37
CA ALA A 23 -1.64 -2.62 7.49
C ALA A 23 -2.68 -1.72 8.17
N ARG A 24 -2.24 -0.55 8.62
CA ARG A 24 -3.12 0.52 9.11
C ARG A 24 -3.20 1.62 8.07
N VAL A 25 -4.41 2.14 7.87
CA VAL A 25 -4.59 3.39 7.14
C VAL A 25 -4.08 4.53 8.02
N VAL A 26 -3.06 5.24 7.56
CA VAL A 26 -2.47 6.38 8.26
C VAL A 26 -2.99 7.71 7.76
N SER A 27 -3.52 7.75 6.54
CA SER A 27 -4.18 8.93 5.97
C SER A 27 -5.16 8.55 4.86
N ILE A 28 -6.15 9.41 4.64
CA ILE A 28 -7.09 9.35 3.52
C ILE A 28 -6.93 10.65 2.75
N THR A 29 -6.66 10.54 1.45
CA THR A 29 -6.45 11.68 0.56
C THR A 29 -7.37 11.58 -0.65
N ASP A 30 -7.43 12.63 -1.45
CA ASP A 30 -8.19 12.62 -2.72
C ASP A 30 -7.64 11.60 -3.72
N ARG A 31 -6.37 11.18 -3.56
CA ARG A 31 -5.71 10.16 -4.41
C ARG A 31 -5.90 8.73 -3.91
N GLY A 32 -6.35 8.56 -2.66
CA GLY A 32 -6.57 7.25 -2.06
C GLY A 32 -6.05 7.13 -0.62
N LEU A 33 -5.87 5.88 -0.19
CA LEU A 33 -5.45 5.52 1.16
C LEU A 33 -3.93 5.46 1.27
N VAL A 34 -3.38 6.07 2.31
CA VAL A 34 -1.98 5.92 2.70
C VAL A 34 -1.89 4.87 3.80
N LEU A 35 -1.03 3.87 3.62
CA LEU A 35 -0.84 2.76 4.56
C LEU A 35 0.50 2.89 5.28
N ASP A 36 0.61 2.40 6.52
CA ASP A 36 1.91 2.33 7.21
C ASP A 36 2.88 1.32 6.59
N LYS A 37 2.35 0.31 5.88
CA LYS A 37 3.12 -0.67 5.12
C LYS A 37 2.31 -1.27 3.98
N THR A 38 2.99 -1.76 2.94
CA THR A 38 2.34 -2.35 1.77
C THR A 38 3.17 -3.44 1.11
N ALA A 39 2.51 -4.49 0.63
CA ALA A 39 3.09 -5.43 -0.32
C ALA A 39 2.75 -5.08 -1.79
N PHE A 40 1.84 -4.14 -2.04
CA PHE A 40 1.57 -3.65 -3.40
C PHE A 40 2.79 -2.88 -3.92
N HIS A 41 3.40 -3.37 -4.98
CA HIS A 41 4.44 -2.68 -5.71
C HIS A 41 3.82 -1.55 -6.55
N PRO A 42 4.34 -0.31 -6.48
CA PRO A 42 3.83 0.79 -7.29
C PRO A 42 4.25 0.67 -8.75
N ASP A 43 3.72 1.52 -9.61
CA ASP A 43 4.23 1.65 -10.99
C ASP A 43 5.75 1.96 -10.94
N SER A 44 6.56 1.21 -11.71
CA SER A 44 8.00 1.44 -11.77
C SER A 44 8.59 0.95 -13.09
N GLY A 45 9.46 1.75 -13.72
CA GLY A 45 10.19 1.34 -14.92
C GLY A 45 9.31 0.96 -16.12
N GLY A 46 8.09 1.50 -16.21
CA GLY A 46 7.11 1.14 -17.25
C GLY A 46 6.29 -0.12 -16.94
N VAL A 47 6.48 -0.73 -15.77
CA VAL A 47 5.68 -1.85 -15.28
C VAL A 47 4.49 -1.31 -14.49
N SER A 48 3.30 -1.83 -14.80
CA SER A 48 2.07 -1.52 -14.09
C SER A 48 2.14 -1.99 -12.63
N SER A 49 1.57 -1.20 -11.73
CA SER A 49 1.45 -1.52 -10.31
C SER A 49 0.66 -2.81 -10.05
N ASP A 50 0.89 -3.37 -8.87
CA ASP A 50 0.09 -4.48 -8.38
C ASP A 50 -1.37 -4.07 -8.16
N THR A 51 -2.27 -5.04 -8.37
CA THR A 51 -3.70 -4.90 -8.11
C THR A 51 -4.17 -5.98 -7.14
N GLY A 52 -5.29 -5.73 -6.47
CA GLY A 52 -5.82 -6.67 -5.49
C GLY A 52 -6.98 -6.08 -4.71
N TYR A 53 -7.09 -6.43 -3.44
CA TYR A 53 -8.17 -5.96 -2.57
C TYR A 53 -7.65 -5.53 -1.20
N LEU A 54 -8.25 -4.48 -0.65
CA LEU A 54 -8.21 -4.15 0.76
C LEU A 54 -9.48 -4.68 1.41
N VAL A 55 -9.35 -5.42 2.50
CA VAL A 55 -10.49 -5.91 3.28
C VAL A 55 -10.64 -5.06 4.53
N ILE A 56 -11.68 -4.23 4.57
CA ILE A 56 -11.94 -3.27 5.66
C ILE A 56 -13.34 -3.52 6.21
N GLY A 57 -13.44 -3.90 7.49
CA GLY A 57 -14.74 -4.22 8.12
C GLY A 57 -15.51 -5.32 7.39
N GLY A 58 -14.82 -6.30 6.81
CA GLY A 58 -15.41 -7.39 6.02
C GLY A 58 -15.83 -7.01 4.59
N LYS A 59 -15.61 -5.75 4.17
CA LYS A 59 -15.86 -5.31 2.79
C LYS A 59 -14.58 -5.30 1.98
N ASN A 60 -14.68 -5.75 0.73
CA ASN A 60 -13.57 -5.76 -0.22
C ASN A 60 -13.59 -4.48 -1.06
N TYR A 61 -12.48 -3.76 -1.05
CA TYR A 61 -12.24 -2.58 -1.88
C TYR A 61 -11.14 -2.92 -2.88
N ARG A 62 -11.45 -2.82 -4.18
CA ARG A 62 -10.47 -3.15 -5.22
C ARG A 62 -9.38 -2.08 -5.28
N VAL A 63 -8.13 -2.50 -5.20
CA VAL A 63 -6.96 -1.67 -5.49
C VAL A 63 -6.74 -1.69 -6.99
N LEU A 64 -7.00 -0.55 -7.64
CA LEU A 64 -6.80 -0.39 -9.08
C LEU A 64 -5.37 0.02 -9.42
N LYS A 65 -4.73 0.73 -8.51
CA LYS A 65 -3.39 1.28 -8.71
C LYS A 65 -2.69 1.50 -7.37
N ALA A 66 -1.40 1.15 -7.30
CA ALA A 66 -0.51 1.60 -6.24
C ALA A 66 0.44 2.66 -6.80
N ILE A 67 0.55 3.80 -6.10
CA ILE A 67 1.38 4.93 -6.51
C ILE A 67 2.42 5.24 -5.43
N HIS A 68 3.57 5.74 -5.87
CA HIS A 68 4.54 6.40 -5.01
C HIS A 68 4.36 7.90 -5.20
N ASP A 69 4.23 8.64 -4.10
CA ASP A 69 4.10 10.10 -4.06
C ASP A 69 5.29 10.69 -3.30
#